data_AF-A0A436FGN7-F1
#
_entry.id   AF-A0A436FGN7-F1
#
_cell.length_a   1.000
_cell.length_b   1.000
_cell.length_c   1.000
_cell.angle_alpha   90.00
_cell.angle_beta   90.00
_cell.angle_gamma   90.00
#
_symmetry.space_group_name_H-M   'P 1'
#
loop_
_entity.id
_entity.type
_entity.pdbx_description
1 polymer ?
#
loop_
_entity_poly.entity_id
_entity_poly.type
_entity_poly.pdbx_seq_one_letter_code
_entity_poly.pdbx_strand_id
1 'polypeptide(L)'
;QMVPEFDKAASALEVGKYTEQPVQSQFGWHVIKLEDKRTKQPPAFDDVKDQAKQAVIRDKYFALVKSLRAGAKIEIPDANLKKTVDTLESAK
;
A
#
# COMPACT_ATOMS: atom_id res chain seq x y z
N GLN A 1 -9.67 0.47 10.94
CA GLN A 1 -8.43 0.03 10.27
C GLN A 1 -7.42 -0.28 11.37
N MET A 2 -6.84 -1.49 11.37
CA MET A 2 -5.81 -1.81 12.37
C MET A 2 -4.58 -0.93 12.15
N VAL A 3 -3.92 -0.53 13.23
CA VAL A 3 -2.65 0.20 13.15
C VAL A 3 -1.58 -0.73 12.56
N PRO A 4 -0.75 -0.26 11.61
CA PRO A 4 0.24 -1.10 10.93
C PRO A 4 1.21 -1.79 11.90
N GLU A 5 1.55 -1.13 13.00
CA GLU A 5 2.42 -1.67 14.05
C GLU A 5 1.79 -2.90 14.73
N PHE A 6 0.48 -2.85 14.99
CA PHE A 6 -0.25 -3.95 15.61
C PHE A 6 -0.41 -5.13 14.66
N ASP A 7 -0.77 -4.89 13.39
CA ASP A 7 -0.96 -5.95 12.39
C ASP A 7 0.36 -6.72 12.16
N LYS A 8 1.47 -5.99 12.03
CA LYS A 8 2.81 -6.60 11.91
C LYS A 8 3.16 -7.47 13.13
N ALA A 9 2.93 -6.96 14.33
CA ALA A 9 3.22 -7.70 15.56
C ALA A 9 2.33 -8.94 15.71
N ALA A 10 1.03 -8.83 15.44
CA ALA A 10 0.10 -9.96 15.49
C ALA A 10 0.41 -11.03 14.43
N SER A 11 0.82 -10.60 13.22
CA SER A 11 1.18 -11.51 12.13
C SER A 11 2.49 -12.28 12.36
N ALA A 12 3.43 -11.68 13.10
CA ALA A 12 4.71 -12.28 13.47
C ALA A 12 4.62 -13.25 14.66
N LEU A 13 3.53 -13.20 15.44
CA LEU A 13 3.32 -14.10 16.56
C LEU A 13 2.82 -15.47 16.11
N GLU A 14 3.21 -16.50 16.86
CA GLU A 14 2.66 -17.85 16.75
C GLU A 14 1.41 -18.00 17.63
N VAL A 15 0.50 -18.89 17.23
CA VAL A 15 -0.73 -19.15 17.99
C VAL A 15 -0.38 -19.63 19.39
N GLY A 16 -0.99 -19.00 20.39
CA GLY A 16 -0.75 -19.24 21.81
C GLY A 16 0.34 -18.38 22.45
N LYS A 17 1.15 -17.65 21.64
CA LYS A 17 2.20 -16.76 22.16
C LYS A 17 1.71 -15.32 22.34
N TYR A 18 2.39 -14.61 23.25
CA TYR A 18 2.20 -13.18 23.48
C TYR A 18 3.46 -12.40 23.12
N THR A 19 3.32 -11.11 22.80
CA THR A 19 4.46 -10.22 22.57
C THR A 19 5.23 -10.01 23.87
N GLU A 20 6.50 -10.44 23.90
CA GLU A 20 7.41 -10.19 25.02
C GLU A 20 7.78 -8.71 25.17
N GLN A 21 7.80 -7.98 24.06
CA GLN A 21 8.00 -6.54 24.03
C GLN A 21 6.66 -5.83 23.74
N PRO A 22 6.27 -4.82 24.53
CA PRO A 22 5.03 -4.10 24.30
C PRO A 22 5.08 -3.33 22.98
N VAL A 23 4.01 -3.41 22.19
CA VAL A 23 3.86 -2.75 20.90
C VAL A 23 3.40 -1.32 21.12
N GLN A 24 4.23 -0.36 20.73
CA GLN A 24 3.83 1.04 20.71
C GLN A 24 2.88 1.28 19.52
N SER A 25 1.81 2.01 19.76
CA SER A 25 0.95 2.57 18.73
C SER A 25 0.57 4.00 19.10
N GLN A 26 -0.11 4.71 18.21
CA GLN A 26 -0.67 6.03 18.49
C GLN A 26 -1.58 6.09 19.74
N PHE A 27 -2.06 4.95 20.24
CA PHE A 27 -2.91 4.85 21.44
C PHE A 27 -2.14 4.43 22.70
N GLY A 28 -0.81 4.32 22.64
CA GLY A 28 0.05 3.86 23.74
C GLY A 28 0.60 2.45 23.54
N TRP A 29 0.86 1.76 24.64
CA TRP A 29 1.54 0.45 24.66
C TRP A 29 0.55 -0.70 24.74
N HIS A 30 0.71 -1.70 23.86
CA HIS A 30 -0.18 -2.85 23.72
C HIS A 30 0.60 -4.15 23.90
N VAL A 31 0.04 -5.09 24.67
CA VAL A 31 0.53 -6.48 24.73
C VAL A 31 -0.46 -7.34 23.96
N ILE A 32 0.03 -8.05 22.94
CA ILE A 32 -0.80 -8.80 22.00
C ILE A 32 -0.59 -10.28 22.27
N LYS A 33 -1.67 -11.03 22.50
CA LYS A 33 -1.66 -12.49 22.55
C LYS A 33 -2.45 -13.02 21.37
N LEU A 34 -1.81 -13.86 20.55
CA LEU A 34 -2.49 -14.48 19.42
C LEU A 34 -3.20 -15.75 19.91
N GLU A 35 -4.52 -15.70 20.06
CA GLU A 35 -5.29 -16.86 20.54
C GLU A 35 -5.62 -17.88 19.45
N ASP A 36 -5.91 -17.40 18.24
CA ASP A 36 -6.26 -18.23 17.10
C ASP A 36 -5.85 -17.52 15.80
N LYS A 37 -5.30 -18.27 14.86
CA LYS A 37 -4.95 -17.77 13.53
C LYS A 37 -5.85 -18.45 12.52
N ARG A 38 -7.00 -17.83 12.27
CA ARG A 38 -7.90 -18.28 11.20
C ARG A 38 -7.22 -17.99 9.87
N THR A 39 -6.75 -19.03 9.21
CA THR A 39 -6.48 -19.00 7.78
C THR A 39 -7.82 -18.87 7.07
N LYS A 40 -8.35 -17.65 6.96
CA LYS A 40 -9.26 -17.36 5.85
C LYS A 40 -8.45 -17.68 4.61
N GLN A 41 -8.81 -18.77 3.94
CA GLN A 41 -8.19 -19.15 2.69
C GLN A 41 -8.31 -17.90 1.80
N PRO A 42 -7.19 -17.34 1.33
CA PRO A 42 -7.30 -16.20 0.43
C PRO A 42 -8.22 -16.61 -0.73
N PRO A 43 -9.10 -15.70 -1.20
CA PRO A 43 -9.97 -16.00 -2.33
C PRO A 43 -9.13 -16.60 -3.46
N ALA A 44 -9.70 -17.56 -4.19
CA ALA A 44 -8.94 -18.29 -5.19
C ALA A 44 -8.33 -17.31 -6.18
N PHE A 45 -7.14 -17.65 -6.71
CA PHE A 45 -6.43 -16.75 -7.63
C PHE A 45 -7.33 -16.32 -8.80
N ASP A 46 -8.19 -17.21 -9.32
CA ASP A 46 -9.17 -16.88 -10.36
C ASP A 46 -10.17 -15.79 -9.96
N ASP A 47 -10.62 -15.73 -8.70
CA ASP A 47 -11.57 -14.71 -8.22
C ASP A 47 -10.92 -13.32 -8.14
N VAL A 48 -9.62 -13.26 -7.83
CA VAL A 48 -8.87 -12.01 -7.69
C VAL A 48 -8.07 -11.64 -8.94
N LYS A 49 -8.00 -12.53 -9.94
CA LYS A 49 -7.17 -12.38 -11.13
C LYS A 49 -7.52 -11.13 -11.92
N ASP A 50 -8.81 -10.87 -12.14
CA ASP A 50 -9.25 -9.69 -12.90
C ASP A 50 -8.95 -8.40 -12.14
N GLN A 51 -9.18 -8.39 -10.82
CA GLN A 51 -8.88 -7.23 -9.98
C GLN A 51 -7.37 -6.96 -9.90
N ALA A 52 -6.55 -8.00 -9.73
CA ALA A 52 -5.10 -7.92 -9.71
C ALA A 52 -4.55 -7.48 -11.08
N LYS A 53 -5.10 -8.02 -12.17
CA LYS A 53 -4.71 -7.65 -13.54
C LYS A 53 -5.02 -6.18 -13.82
N GLN A 54 -6.19 -5.68 -13.42
CA GLN A 54 -6.53 -4.26 -13.54
C GLN A 54 -5.58 -3.37 -12.73
N ALA A 55 -5.22 -3.78 -11.50
CA ALA A 55 -4.27 -3.05 -10.67
C ALA A 55 -2.88 -2.97 -11.32
N VAL A 56 -2.37 -4.09 -11.85
CA VAL A 56 -1.06 -4.15 -12.53
C VAL A 56 -1.05 -3.37 -13.84
N ILE A 57 -2.12 -3.45 -14.65
CA ILE A 57 -2.24 -2.66 -15.89
C ILE A 57 -2.19 -1.17 -15.57
N ARG A 58 -2.91 -0.73 -14.53
CA ARG A 58 -2.90 0.66 -14.09
C ARG A 58 -1.51 1.09 -13.67
N ASP A 59 -0.82 0.31 -12.85
CA ASP A 59 0.54 0.60 -12.39
C ASP A 59 1.53 0.72 -13.55
N LYS A 60 1.52 -0.27 -14.45
CA LYS A 60 2.34 -0.26 -15.66
C LYS A 60 2.03 0.92 -16.58
N TYR A 61 0.77 1.31 -16.71
CA TYR A 61 0.35 2.48 -17.47
C TYR A 61 0.92 3.76 -16.87
N PHE A 62 0.80 3.97 -15.56
CA PHE A 62 1.40 5.14 -14.90
C PHE A 62 2.92 5.16 -15.02
N ALA A 63 3.58 4.00 -14.86
CA ALA A 63 5.02 3.89 -15.02
C ALA A 63 5.47 4.22 -16.46
N LEU A 64 4.74 3.73 -17.46
CA LEU A 64 5.03 3.98 -18.88
C LEU A 64 4.77 5.45 -19.25
N VAL A 65 3.66 6.03 -18.80
CA VAL A 65 3.38 7.47 -18.97
C VAL A 65 4.45 8.32 -18.27
N LYS A 66 4.86 7.99 -17.05
CA LYS A 66 5.93 8.69 -16.33
C LYS A 66 7.26 8.59 -17.08
N SER A 67 7.60 7.41 -17.61
CA SER A 67 8.83 7.20 -18.36
C SER A 67 8.83 7.93 -19.71
N LEU A 68 7.71 7.95 -20.43
CA LEU A 68 7.56 8.71 -21.68
C LEU A 68 7.58 10.21 -21.42
N ARG A 69 6.98 10.67 -20.32
CA ARG A 69 7.05 12.08 -19.90
C ARG A 69 8.46 12.51 -19.52
N ALA A 70 9.24 11.63 -18.87
CA ALA A 70 10.63 11.92 -18.53
C ALA A 70 11.57 11.86 -19.76
N GLY A 71 11.27 11.02 -20.75
CA GLY A 71 12.05 10.89 -21.99
C GLY A 71 11.72 11.91 -23.07
N ALA A 72 10.58 12.61 -22.96
CA ALA A 72 10.17 13.64 -23.91
C ALA A 72 10.43 15.05 -23.34
N LYS A 73 10.95 15.95 -24.18
CA LYS A 73 11.10 17.37 -23.84
C LYS A 73 9.73 18.04 -23.85
N ILE A 74 8.99 17.95 -22.74
CA ILE A 74 7.66 18.54 -22.61
C ILE A 74 7.82 20.05 -22.35
N GLU A 75 7.71 20.85 -23.41
CA GLU A 75 7.56 22.30 -23.32
C GLU A 75 6.05 22.63 -23.25
N ILE A 76 5.57 22.97 -22.05
CA ILE A 76 4.23 23.54 -21.84
C ILE A 76 4.39 25.07 -21.86
N PRO A 77 4.02 25.76 -22.96
CA PRO A 77 4.15 27.22 -23.06
C PRO A 77 3.20 27.98 -22.13
N ASP A 78 2.13 27.35 -21.64
CA ASP A 78 1.18 27.96 -20.71
C ASP A 78 1.56 27.74 -19.23
N ALA A 79 1.96 28.81 -18.55
CA ALA A 79 2.43 28.81 -17.17
C ALA A 79 1.41 28.27 -16.14
N ASN A 80 0.11 28.35 -16.46
CA ASN A 80 -0.95 27.81 -15.59
C ASN A 80 -1.07 26.29 -15.68
N LEU A 81 -0.92 25.70 -16.88
CA LEU A 81 -0.96 24.25 -17.04
C LEU A 81 0.25 23.55 -16.43
N LYS A 82 1.44 24.16 -16.54
CA LYS A 82 2.66 23.61 -15.93
C LYS A 82 2.50 23.46 -14.41
N LYS A 83 2.01 24.51 -13.75
CA LYS A 83 1.75 24.49 -12.31
C LYS A 83 0.73 23.41 -11.94
N THR A 84 -0.38 23.28 -12.67
CA THR A 84 -1.39 22.25 -12.38
C THR A 84 -0.84 20.84 -12.53
N VAL A 85 0.03 20.58 -13.53
CA VAL A 85 0.66 19.27 -13.72
C VAL A 85 1.66 18.96 -12.60
N ASP A 86 2.52 19.90 -12.23
CA ASP A 86 3.47 19.75 -11.12
C ASP A 86 2.76 19.51 -9.77
N THR A 87 1.67 20.23 -9.48
CA THR A 87 0.90 20.05 -8.25
C THR A 87 0.20 18.69 -8.21
N LEU A 88 -0.28 18.18 -9.35
CA LEU A 88 -0.91 16.86 -9.46
C LEU A 88 0.10 15.72 -9.32
N GLU A 89 1.34 15.90 -9.76
CA GLU A 89 2.40 14.89 -9.60
C GLU A 89 2.99 14.89 -8.17
N SER A 90 2.95 16.02 -7.47
CA SER A 90 3.48 16.17 -6.10
C SER A 90 2.49 15.76 -4.99
N ALA A 91 1.20 15.66 -5.30
CA ALA A 91 0.14 15.41 -4.32
C ALA A 91 -0.19 13.91 -4.12
N LYS A 92 0.67 13.00 -4.55
CA LYS A 92 0.47 11.55 -4.44
C LYS A 92 1.57 10.85 -3.66
#